data_AF-A0A9C7TEU7-F1
#
_entry.id   AF-A0A9C7TEU7-F1
#
_cell.length_a   1.000
_cell.length_b   1.000
_cell.length_c   1.000
_cell.angle_alpha   90.00
_cell.angle_beta   90.00
_cell.angle_gamma   90.00
#
_symmetry.space_group_name_H-M   'P 1'
#
loop_
_entity.id
_entity.type
_entity.pdbx_description
1 polymer ?
#
loop_
_entity_poly.entity_id
_entity_poly.type
_entity_poly.pdbx_seq_one_letter_code
_entity_poly.pdbx_strand_id
1 'polypeptide(L)' 'MRIKRIVVGALETNCYIISCEETGEAVVVDPGAEPDRVLRETQGLEVV' A
#
# COMPACT_ATOMS: atom_id res chain seq x y z
N MET A 1 10.67 -9.94 0.10
CA MET A 1 9.22 -9.69 -0.11
C MET A 1 8.60 -9.30 1.22
N ARG A 2 7.86 -8.19 1.24
CA ARG A 2 7.22 -7.65 2.44
C ARG A 2 5.76 -7.28 2.16
N ILE A 3 4.86 -7.67 3.07
CA ILE A 3 3.42 -7.36 2.99
C ILE A 3 3.07 -6.46 4.17
N LYS A 4 2.46 -5.30 3.88
CA LYS A 4 1.92 -4.38 4.86
C LYS A 4 0.42 -4.24 4.65
N ARG A 5 -0.36 -4.35 5.73
CA ARG A 5 -1.80 -4.10 5.73
C ARG A 5 -2.09 -2.77 6.39
N ILE A 6 -2.91 -1.95 5.75
CA ILE A 6 -3.50 -0.75 6.31
C ILE A 6 -5.02 -0.81 6.17
N VAL A 7 -5.73 -0.51 7.26
CA VAL A 7 -7.20 -0.41 7.24
C VAL A 7 -7.55 1.01 6.84
N VAL A 8 -8.41 1.15 5.84
CA VAL A 8 -8.81 2.45 5.27
C VAL A 8 -10.33 2.60 5.18
N GLY A 9 -10.80 3.82 5.40
CA GLY A 9 -12.19 4.22 5.20
C GLY A 9 -13.16 3.67 6.26
N ALA A 10 -14.42 4.13 6.17
CA ALA A 10 -15.46 3.79 7.15
C ALA A 10 -15.92 2.33 7.10
N LEU A 11 -15.66 1.63 5.99
CA LEU A 11 -15.97 0.20 5.82
C LEU A 11 -14.81 -0.71 6.23
N GLU A 12 -13.75 -0.14 6.81
CA GLU A 12 -12.57 -0.86 7.30
C GLU A 12 -11.96 -1.79 6.23
N THR A 13 -11.87 -1.31 4.99
CA THR A 13 -11.27 -2.05 3.88
C THR A 13 -9.80 -2.32 4.16
N ASN A 14 -9.37 -3.57 3.98
CA ASN A 14 -7.97 -3.94 4.10
C ASN A 14 -7.23 -3.61 2.80
N CYS A 15 -6.51 -2.49 2.78
CA CYS A 15 -5.58 -2.16 1.72
C CYS A 15 -4.21 -2.81 2.01
N TYR A 16 -3.65 -3.51 1.02
CA TYR A 16 -2.35 -4.17 1.15
C TYR A 16 -1.30 -3.50 0.27
N ILE A 17 -0.10 -3.36 0.81
CA ILE A 17 1.10 -2.92 0.09
C ILE A 17 2.05 -4.12 0.08
N ILE A 18 2.27 -4.68 -1.11
CA ILE A 18 3.18 -5.81 -1.34
C ILE A 18 4.42 -5.24 -2.01
N SER A 19 5.60 -5.45 -1.43
CA SER A 19 6.86 -4.83 -1.89
C SER A 19 8.00 -5.84 -2.00
N CYS A 20 8.89 -5.60 -2.97
CA CYS A 20 10.16 -6.28 -3.13
C CYS A 20 11.29 -5.38 -2.62
N GLU A 21 11.95 -5.78 -1.54
CA GLU A 21 13.03 -4.98 -0.93
C GLU A 21 14.30 -4.92 -1.80
N GLU A 22 14.47 -5.86 -2.73
CA GLU A 22 15.63 -5.90 -3.64
C GLU A 22 15.48 -4.93 -4.80
N THR A 23 14.27 -4.80 -5.37
CA THR A 23 14.01 -3.94 -6.54
C THR A 23 13.40 -2.59 -6.16
N GLY A 24 12.76 -2.49 -5.00
CA GLY A 24 11.97 -1.32 -4.59
C GLY A 24 10.57 -1.28 -5.19
N GLU A 25 10.21 -2.25 -6.05
CA GLU A 25 8.89 -2.34 -6.68
C GLU A 25 7.81 -2.71 -5.65
N ALA A 26 6.62 -2.18 -5.85
CA ALA A 26 5.47 -2.48 -5.01
C ALA A 26 4.14 -2.48 -5.78
N VAL A 27 3.17 -3.22 -5.26
CA VAL A 27 1.78 -3.23 -5.71
C VAL A 27 0.89 -2.85 -4.54
N VAL A 28 -0.12 -2.03 -4.82
CA VAL A 28 -1.19 -1.69 -3.87
C VAL A 28 -2.46 -2.45 -4.25
N VAL A 29 -3.02 -3.20 -3.31
CA VAL A 29 -4.25 -3.98 -3.48
C VAL A 29 -5.35 -3.36 -2.62
N ASP A 30 -6.53 -3.19 -3.20
CA ASP A 30 -7.73 -2.60 -2.59
C ASP A 30 -7.53 -1.22 -1.91
N PRO A 31 -7.00 -0.19 -2.62
CA PRO A 31 -6.88 1.18 -2.08
C PRO A 31 -8.24 1.91 -2.05
N GLY A 32 -9.17 1.43 -1.23
CA GLY A 32 -10.57 1.87 -1.24
C GLY A 32 -10.85 3.26 -0.65
N ALA A 33 -9.93 3.82 0.15
CA ALA A 33 -10.07 5.13 0.78
C ALA A 33 -8.71 5.69 1.25
N GLU A 34 -8.69 6.94 1.73
CA GLU A 34 -7.52 7.62 2.30
C GLU A 34 -6.29 7.68 1.36
N PRO A 35 -6.43 8.23 0.13
CA PRO A 35 -5.35 8.20 -0.87
C PRO A 35 -4.05 8.84 -0.38
N ASP A 36 -4.12 9.94 0.38
CA ASP A 36 -2.93 10.60 0.94
C ASP A 36 -2.17 9.71 1.93
N ARG A 37 -2.90 8.88 2.70
CA ARG A 37 -2.28 7.91 3.61
C ARG A 37 -1.65 6.77 2.83
N VAL A 38 -2.35 6.24 1.83
CA VAL A 38 -1.80 5.18 0.95
C VAL A 38 -0.50 5.66 0.29
N LEU A 39 -0.49 6.87 -0.28
CA LEU A 39 0.70 7.47 -0.91
C LEU A 39 1.85 7.67 0.08
N ARG A 40 1.55 8.08 1.32
CA ARG A 40 2.57 8.19 2.38
C ARG A 40 3.16 6.82 2.73
N GLU A 41 2.33 5.79 2.74
CA GLU A 41 2.74 4.43 3.10
C GLU A 41 3.52 3.71 1.99
N THR A 42 3.42 4.20 0.75
CA THR A 42 4.22 3.74 -0.40
C THR A 42 5.39 4.66 -0.73
N GLN A 43 5.67 5.67 0.10
CA GLN A 43 6.77 6.60 -0.13
C GLN A 43 8.12 5.86 -0.22
N GLY A 44 8.85 6.10 -1.32
CA GLY A 44 10.13 5.44 -1.59
C GLY A 44 10.02 4.07 -2.25
N LEU A 45 8.81 3.63 -2.61
CA LEU A 45 8.57 2.45 -3.43
C LEU A 45 8.18 2.86 -4.86
N GLU A 46 8.54 2.05 -5.83
CA GLU A 46 8.07 2.17 -7.20
C GLU A 46 6.76 1.38 -7.34
N VAL A 47 5.63 2.08 -7.29
CA VAL A 47 4.31 1.45 -7.39
C VAL A 47 3.96 1.22 -8.86
N VAL A 48 3.73 -0.05 -9.23
CA VAL A 48 3.32 -0.48 -10.57
C VAL A 48 1.83 -0.74 -10.70
#